data_AF-E4XA60-F1
#
_entry.id   AF-E4XA60-F1
#
_cell.length_a   1.000
_cell.length_b   1.000
_cell.length_c   1.000
_cell.angle_alpha   90.00
_cell.angle_beta   90.00
_cell.angle_gamma   90.00
#
_symmetry.space_group_name_H-M   'P 1'
#
loop_
_entity.id
_entity.type
_entity.pdbx_description
1 polymer ?
#
loop_
_entity_poly.entity_id
_entity_poly.type
_entity_poly.pdbx_seq_one_letter_code
_entity_poly.pdbx_strand_id
1 'polypeptide(L)'
;MTIFPDSSGIPEHWEPACGAIFDGKYEVDIEDQFSILLILAYVQLSVPVLTLISSCIQARMEGSKYSLSSNILGLASIAGASCFLSFYYIDWEESDEQLYARLFKSHIGISLGIACAGGLILVLFVLYLLSQLICQKCELGNRAKSLVSFICATTVLCLLIAAPVGSVILGYKYAFKGCESALDCIAVDAKSCLKI
;
A
#
# COMPACT_ATOMS: atom_id res chain seq x y z
N MET A 1 44.91 26.48 22.91
CA MET A 1 44.56 27.82 22.42
C MET A 1 43.84 27.61 21.10
N THR A 2 42.54 27.92 21.11
CA THR A 2 41.58 27.73 20.02
C THR A 2 41.95 28.55 18.79
N ILE A 3 42.01 27.90 17.63
CA ILE A 3 41.90 28.56 16.32
C ILE A 3 40.97 27.67 15.48
N PHE A 4 39.74 28.13 15.30
CA PHE A 4 38.82 27.62 14.29
C PHE A 4 39.39 27.99 12.91
N PRO A 5 39.48 27.06 11.94
CA PRO A 5 39.50 27.43 10.54
C PRO A 5 38.06 27.57 10.02
N ASP A 6 37.85 28.66 9.31
CA ASP A 6 36.61 29.08 8.65
C ASP A 6 35.89 27.92 7.93
N SER A 7 34.62 27.74 8.31
CA SER A 7 33.61 27.05 7.51
C SER A 7 33.26 27.92 6.29
N SER A 8 34.09 27.87 5.25
CA SER A 8 33.74 28.40 3.93
C SER A 8 33.83 27.26 2.92
N GLY A 9 32.66 26.81 2.46
CA GLY A 9 32.56 25.77 1.43
C GLY A 9 31.57 24.65 1.68
N ILE A 10 30.50 24.87 2.47
CA ILE A 10 29.31 24.02 2.34
C ILE A 10 28.54 24.58 1.14
N PRO A 11 28.34 23.82 0.05
CA PRO A 11 27.51 24.29 -1.04
C PRO A 11 26.09 24.51 -0.51
N GLU A 12 25.63 25.76 -0.62
CA GLU A 12 24.41 26.32 -0.03
C GLU A 12 23.12 25.96 -0.81
N HIS A 13 23.14 24.88 -1.58
CA HIS A 13 21.96 24.38 -2.29
C HIS A 13 22.10 22.89 -2.55
N TRP A 14 21.83 22.09 -1.52
CA TRP A 14 21.30 20.74 -1.74
C TRP A 14 19.79 20.92 -1.69
N GLU A 15 19.19 21.34 -2.81
CA GLU A 15 17.79 20.98 -3.05
C GLU A 15 17.77 19.45 -2.99
N PRO A 16 17.02 18.82 -2.07
CA PRO A 16 16.81 17.39 -2.15
C PRO A 16 16.03 17.19 -3.44
N ALA A 17 16.75 16.89 -4.51
CA ALA A 17 16.16 16.57 -5.79
C ALA A 17 15.13 15.48 -5.51
N CYS A 18 13.85 15.82 -5.65
CA CYS A 18 12.73 14.90 -5.81
C CYS A 18 12.88 14.11 -7.14
N GLY A 19 14.12 13.77 -7.49
CA GLY A 19 14.54 13.06 -8.67
C GLY A 19 13.90 11.69 -8.67
N ALA A 20 13.09 11.51 -9.70
CA ALA A 20 12.31 10.34 -10.00
C ALA A 20 13.06 9.02 -9.75
N ILE A 21 12.35 8.05 -9.18
CA ILE A 21 12.78 6.64 -9.16
C ILE A 21 12.75 6.04 -10.59
N PHE A 22 12.20 6.78 -11.56
CA PHE A 22 12.28 6.46 -12.97
C PHE A 22 13.32 7.38 -13.62
N ASP A 23 14.45 6.81 -14.03
CA ASP A 23 15.41 7.45 -14.93
C ASP A 23 14.68 8.12 -16.12
N GLY A 24 14.46 9.42 -16.02
CA GLY A 24 14.31 10.39 -17.11
C GLY A 24 13.41 10.05 -18.29
N LYS A 25 12.27 9.37 -18.13
CA LYS A 25 11.34 9.14 -19.27
C LYS A 25 9.87 9.50 -19.06
N TYR A 26 9.40 9.65 -17.83
CA TYR A 26 8.03 10.12 -17.55
C TYR A 26 8.05 10.89 -16.23
N GLU A 27 8.06 12.21 -16.30
CA GLU A 27 7.73 13.06 -15.16
C GLU A 27 6.22 12.97 -14.96
N VAL A 28 5.79 12.00 -14.14
CA VAL A 28 4.41 11.99 -13.63
C VAL A 28 4.38 13.04 -12.53
N ASP A 29 3.52 14.03 -12.69
CA ASP A 29 3.37 15.14 -11.75
C ASP A 29 3.05 14.63 -10.34
N ILE A 30 3.40 15.40 -9.31
CA ILE A 30 3.12 15.04 -7.91
C ILE A 30 1.60 14.90 -7.71
N GLU A 31 0.81 15.79 -8.31
CA GLU A 31 -0.66 15.73 -8.28
C GLU A 31 -1.20 14.43 -8.89
N ASP A 32 -0.61 13.98 -9.99
CA ASP A 32 -0.97 12.71 -10.63
C ASP A 32 -0.61 11.52 -9.73
N GLN A 33 0.54 11.57 -9.04
CA GLN A 33 0.94 10.52 -8.10
C GLN A 33 -0.02 10.42 -6.90
N PHE A 34 -0.48 11.56 -6.36
CA PHE A 34 -1.47 11.58 -5.28
C PHE A 34 -2.87 11.16 -5.76
N SER A 35 -3.25 11.53 -6.99
CA SER A 35 -4.48 11.07 -7.63
C SER A 35 -4.47 9.55 -7.83
N ILE A 36 -3.34 8.98 -8.26
CA ILE A 36 -3.16 7.54 -8.35
C ILE A 36 -3.23 6.89 -6.96
N LEU A 37 -2.57 7.46 -5.95
CA LEU A 37 -2.65 6.96 -4.56
C LEU A 37 -4.09 6.96 -4.03
N LEU A 38 -4.89 7.97 -4.38
CA LEU A 38 -6.32 8.02 -4.03
C LEU A 38 -7.10 6.88 -4.68
N ILE A 39 -6.89 6.63 -5.97
CA ILE A 39 -7.50 5.48 -6.67
C ILE A 39 -7.08 4.17 -5.99
N LEU A 40 -5.80 4.00 -5.68
CA LEU A 40 -5.28 2.81 -5.00
C LEU A 40 -5.88 2.64 -3.60
N ALA A 41 -6.08 3.72 -2.84
CA ALA A 41 -6.75 3.68 -1.55
C ALA A 41 -8.22 3.23 -1.70
N TYR A 42 -8.95 3.72 -2.70
CA TYR A 42 -10.31 3.25 -2.98
C TYR A 42 -10.35 1.77 -3.39
N VAL A 43 -9.37 1.29 -4.14
CA VAL A 43 -9.23 -0.15 -4.46
C VAL A 43 -8.94 -0.97 -3.20
N GLN A 44 -8.00 -0.51 -2.37
CA GLN A 44 -7.67 -1.13 -1.08
C GLN A 44 -8.84 -1.15 -0.09
N LEU A 45 -9.84 -0.27 -0.25
CA LEU A 45 -11.04 -0.26 0.57
C LEU A 45 -12.14 -1.12 -0.02
N SER A 46 -12.44 -0.96 -1.31
CA SER A 46 -13.56 -1.62 -1.99
C SER A 46 -13.37 -3.12 -2.16
N VAL A 47 -12.18 -3.57 -2.58
CA VAL A 47 -11.94 -5.00 -2.85
C VAL A 47 -12.10 -5.85 -1.58
N PRO A 48 -11.49 -5.49 -0.43
CA PRO A 48 -11.72 -6.22 0.82
C PRO A 48 -13.18 -6.20 1.26
N VAL A 49 -13.89 -5.08 1.11
CA VAL A 49 -15.31 -4.98 1.46
C VAL A 49 -16.15 -5.97 0.65
N LEU A 50 -15.92 -6.06 -0.66
CA LEU A 50 -16.60 -7.04 -1.51
C LEU A 50 -16.28 -8.47 -1.10
N THR A 51 -15.02 -8.77 -0.77
CA THR A 51 -14.63 -10.11 -0.29
C THR A 51 -15.26 -10.46 1.08
N LEU A 52 -15.39 -9.50 1.99
CA LEU A 52 -16.06 -9.67 3.28
C LEU A 52 -17.56 -9.93 3.09
N ILE A 53 -18.23 -9.15 2.24
CA ILE A 53 -19.66 -9.33 1.93
C ILE A 53 -19.88 -10.72 1.32
N SER A 54 -19.08 -11.10 0.32
CA SER A 54 -19.17 -12.41 -0.32
C SER A 54 -18.98 -13.54 0.69
N SER A 55 -17.99 -13.41 1.58
CA SER A 55 -17.70 -14.41 2.61
C SER A 55 -18.84 -14.53 3.64
N CYS A 56 -19.45 -13.40 4.03
CA CYS A 56 -20.62 -13.38 4.90
C CYS A 56 -21.85 -14.04 4.24
N ILE A 57 -22.09 -13.78 2.96
CA ILE A 57 -23.19 -14.42 2.20
C ILE A 57 -22.96 -15.93 2.14
N GLN A 58 -21.75 -16.37 1.80
CA GLN A 58 -21.41 -17.79 1.72
C GLN A 58 -21.56 -18.49 3.08
N ALA A 59 -21.03 -17.90 4.15
CA ALA A 59 -21.18 -18.46 5.51
C ALA A 59 -22.66 -18.62 5.91
N ARG A 60 -23.51 -17.66 5.52
CA ARG A 60 -24.96 -17.73 5.76
C ARG A 60 -25.65 -18.82 4.93
N MET A 61 -25.24 -19.03 3.69
CA MET A 61 -25.80 -20.06 2.81
C MET A 61 -25.38 -21.47 3.21
N GLU A 62 -24.15 -21.64 3.70
CA GLU A 62 -23.59 -22.94 4.08
C GLU A 62 -23.85 -23.31 5.55
N GLY A 63 -24.47 -22.42 6.34
CA GLY A 63 -24.69 -22.61 7.78
C GLY A 63 -23.39 -22.68 8.59
N SER A 64 -22.29 -22.20 8.02
CA SER A 64 -20.95 -22.23 8.62
C SER A 64 -20.73 -21.04 9.56
N LYS A 65 -19.88 -21.22 10.58
CA LYS A 65 -19.47 -20.11 11.45
C LYS A 65 -18.50 -19.22 10.67
N TYR A 66 -18.92 -17.99 10.41
CA TYR A 66 -18.06 -16.97 9.83
C TYR A 66 -16.90 -16.65 10.80
N SER A 67 -15.67 -16.93 10.39
CA SER A 67 -14.48 -16.56 11.17
C SER A 67 -13.93 -15.25 10.65
N LEU A 68 -14.05 -14.19 11.43
CA LEU A 68 -13.58 -12.85 11.04
C LEU A 68 -12.04 -12.78 10.94
N SER A 69 -11.34 -13.67 11.64
CA SER A 69 -9.88 -13.78 11.67
C SER A 69 -9.26 -14.19 10.34
N SER A 70 -10.00 -14.88 9.45
CA SER A 70 -9.47 -15.27 8.14
C SER A 70 -9.31 -14.09 7.18
N ASN A 71 -9.91 -12.93 7.52
CA ASN A 71 -9.89 -11.72 6.69
C ASN A 71 -8.99 -10.61 7.24
N ILE A 72 -8.01 -10.94 8.10
CA ILE A 72 -7.14 -9.95 8.75
C ILE A 72 -6.39 -9.05 7.75
N LEU A 73 -5.95 -9.59 6.61
CA LEU A 73 -5.33 -8.80 5.53
C LEU A 73 -6.30 -7.79 4.93
N GLY A 74 -7.56 -8.19 4.73
CA GLY A 74 -8.60 -7.31 4.22
C GLY A 74 -8.93 -6.19 5.19
N LEU A 75 -8.99 -6.49 6.49
CA LEU A 75 -9.19 -5.48 7.54
C LEU A 75 -8.01 -4.51 7.65
N ALA A 76 -6.78 -5.01 7.56
CA ALA A 76 -5.60 -4.17 7.51
C ALA A 76 -5.62 -3.24 6.28
N SER A 77 -6.06 -3.75 5.12
CA SER A 77 -6.22 -2.96 3.90
C SER A 77 -7.26 -1.86 4.06
N ILE A 78 -8.42 -2.15 4.68
CA ILE A 78 -9.44 -1.13 4.98
C ILE A 78 -8.90 -0.07 5.95
N ALA A 79 -8.17 -0.48 6.99
CA ALA A 79 -7.58 0.44 7.96
C ALA A 79 -6.53 1.35 7.30
N GLY A 80 -5.63 0.77 6.49
CA GLY A 80 -4.63 1.51 5.73
C GLY A 80 -5.25 2.49 4.75
N ALA A 81 -6.25 2.06 3.97
CA ALA A 81 -6.96 2.94 3.04
C ALA A 81 -7.69 4.08 3.74
N SER A 82 -8.33 3.79 4.88
CA SER A 82 -8.99 4.80 5.71
C SER A 82 -8.01 5.88 6.18
N CYS A 83 -6.78 5.51 6.58
CA CYS A 83 -5.75 6.49 6.95
C CYS A 83 -5.41 7.45 5.80
N PHE A 84 -5.30 6.94 4.56
CA PHE A 84 -5.02 7.79 3.40
C PHE A 84 -6.21 8.69 3.04
N LEU A 85 -7.43 8.15 3.06
CA LEU A 85 -8.64 8.94 2.80
C LEU A 85 -8.83 10.04 3.84
N SER A 86 -8.58 9.75 5.13
CA SER A 86 -8.58 10.76 6.17
C SER A 86 -7.52 11.83 5.91
N PHE A 87 -6.31 11.45 5.50
CA PHE A 87 -5.27 12.39 5.11
C PHE A 87 -5.67 13.27 3.90
N TYR A 88 -6.39 12.70 2.93
CA TYR A 88 -6.75 13.41 1.70
C TYR A 88 -7.92 14.40 1.88
N TYR A 89 -8.89 14.09 2.74
CA TYR A 89 -10.15 14.85 2.87
C TYR A 89 -10.26 15.74 4.11
N ILE A 90 -9.33 15.63 5.05
CA ILE A 90 -9.31 16.49 6.23
C ILE A 90 -8.89 17.91 5.83
N ASP A 91 -9.57 18.91 6.37
CA ASP A 91 -9.22 20.31 6.14
C ASP A 91 -7.90 20.63 6.83
N TRP A 92 -6.97 21.13 6.04
CA TRP A 92 -5.60 21.40 6.45
C TRP A 92 -5.54 22.66 7.32
N GLU A 93 -5.56 22.49 8.63
CA GLU A 93 -5.11 23.52 9.57
C GLU A 93 -3.57 23.43 9.75
N GLU A 94 -2.86 24.56 9.58
CA GLU A 94 -1.39 24.65 9.71
C GLU A 94 -0.88 24.20 11.10
N SER A 95 -1.75 24.06 12.10
CA SER A 95 -1.40 23.56 13.43
C SER A 95 -1.21 22.03 13.55
N ASP A 96 -1.57 21.25 12.52
CA ASP A 96 -1.65 19.77 12.61
C ASP A 96 -0.73 19.01 11.63
N GLU A 97 0.35 19.64 11.15
CA GLU A 97 1.32 19.02 10.21
C GLU A 97 1.82 17.63 10.65
N GLN A 98 2.04 17.45 11.95
CA GLN A 98 2.47 16.17 12.52
C GLN A 98 1.41 15.08 12.40
N LEU A 99 0.13 15.41 12.48
CA LEU A 99 -0.98 14.47 12.35
C LEU A 99 -1.04 13.93 10.91
N TYR A 100 -0.93 14.83 9.92
CA TYR A 100 -0.95 14.46 8.50
C TYR A 100 0.23 13.56 8.11
N ALA A 101 1.45 13.93 8.55
CA ALA A 101 2.63 13.11 8.33
C ALA A 101 2.49 11.71 8.95
N ARG A 102 1.90 11.61 10.15
CA ARG A 102 1.64 10.32 10.82
C ARG A 102 0.59 9.49 10.07
N LEU A 103 -0.50 10.09 9.60
CA LEU A 103 -1.54 9.39 8.84
C LEU A 103 -1.00 8.82 7.52
N PHE A 104 -0.29 9.64 6.75
CA PHE A 104 0.31 9.21 5.49
C PHE A 104 1.37 8.11 5.72
N LYS A 105 2.27 8.30 6.68
CA LYS A 105 3.28 7.28 7.03
C LYS A 105 2.66 5.98 7.52
N SER A 106 1.54 6.07 8.25
CA SER A 106 0.78 4.90 8.70
C SER A 106 0.15 4.16 7.53
N HIS A 107 -0.46 4.85 6.56
CA HIS A 107 -0.97 4.23 5.34
C HIS A 107 0.11 3.45 4.59
N ILE A 108 1.28 4.07 4.36
CA ILE A 108 2.39 3.41 3.65
C ILE A 108 2.96 2.26 4.46
N GLY A 109 3.11 2.40 5.78
CA GLY A 109 3.58 1.35 6.67
C GLY A 109 2.64 0.13 6.70
N ILE A 110 1.32 0.37 6.79
CA ILE A 110 0.30 -0.68 6.72
C ILE A 110 0.33 -1.36 5.35
N SER A 111 0.40 -0.58 4.26
CA SER A 111 0.49 -1.09 2.89
C SER A 111 1.72 -1.97 2.68
N LEU A 112 2.87 -1.60 3.24
CA LEU A 112 4.08 -2.40 3.23
C LEU A 112 3.90 -3.71 4.01
N GLY A 113 3.29 -3.64 5.19
CA GLY A 113 2.95 -4.83 5.99
C GLY A 113 2.05 -5.81 5.23
N ILE A 114 1.02 -5.30 4.55
CA ILE A 114 0.12 -6.10 3.72
C ILE A 114 0.87 -6.72 2.53
N ALA A 115 1.73 -5.97 1.86
CA ALA A 115 2.52 -6.48 0.74
C ALA A 115 3.44 -7.64 1.18
N CYS A 116 4.13 -7.50 2.32
CA CYS A 116 4.99 -8.54 2.88
C CYS A 116 4.17 -9.78 3.32
N ALA A 117 3.11 -9.58 4.09
CA ALA A 117 2.28 -10.69 4.59
C ALA A 117 1.55 -11.41 3.44
N GLY A 118 1.02 -10.66 2.49
CA GLY A 118 0.39 -11.19 1.29
C GLY A 118 1.36 -11.98 0.42
N GLY A 119 2.58 -11.48 0.22
CA GLY A 119 3.64 -12.20 -0.47
C GLY A 119 3.99 -13.53 0.21
N LEU A 120 4.11 -13.55 1.54
CA LEU A 120 4.33 -14.78 2.31
C LEU A 120 3.18 -15.77 2.15
N ILE A 121 1.93 -15.31 2.21
CA ILE A 121 0.76 -16.15 1.99
C ILE A 121 0.79 -16.75 0.57
N LEU A 122 1.14 -15.97 -0.45
CA LEU A 122 1.25 -16.45 -1.83
C LEU A 122 2.29 -17.57 -1.96
N VAL A 123 3.45 -17.42 -1.31
CA VAL A 123 4.48 -18.46 -1.25
C VAL A 123 3.94 -19.73 -0.57
N LEU A 124 3.25 -19.61 0.56
CA LEU A 124 2.64 -20.76 1.25
C LEU A 124 1.61 -21.48 0.37
N PHE A 125 0.79 -20.74 -0.38
CA PHE A 125 -0.16 -21.32 -1.34
C PHE A 125 0.54 -22.09 -2.46
N VAL A 126 1.65 -21.58 -2.99
CA VAL A 126 2.45 -22.28 -4.01
C VAL A 126 3.03 -23.57 -3.45
N LEU A 127 3.61 -23.53 -2.24
CA LEU A 127 4.13 -24.72 -1.57
C LEU A 127 3.03 -25.75 -1.30
N TYR A 128 1.82 -25.30 -0.94
CA TYR A 128 0.66 -26.17 -0.76
C TYR A 128 0.27 -26.87 -2.06
N LEU A 129 0.21 -26.13 -3.18
CA LEU A 129 -0.06 -26.72 -4.49
C LEU A 129 1.01 -27.75 -4.88
N LEU A 130 2.29 -27.41 -4.70
CA LEU A 130 3.40 -28.33 -4.99
C LEU A 130 3.28 -29.63 -4.17
N SER A 131 2.94 -29.53 -2.89
CA SER A 131 2.69 -30.70 -2.03
C SER A 131 1.56 -31.60 -2.57
N GLN A 132 0.45 -31.01 -3.01
CA GLN A 132 -0.68 -31.75 -3.59
C GLN A 132 -0.34 -32.38 -4.95
N LEU A 133 0.52 -31.74 -5.76
CA LEU A 133 0.96 -32.26 -7.06
C LEU A 133 1.94 -33.43 -6.91
N ILE A 134 2.82 -33.39 -5.91
CA ILE A 134 3.82 -34.43 -5.64
C ILE A 134 3.20 -35.66 -4.96
N CYS A 135 2.04 -35.50 -4.31
CA CYS A 135 1.30 -36.60 -3.68
C CYS A 135 0.84 -37.66 -4.71
N GLN A 136 1.62 -38.73 -4.87
CA GLN A 136 1.31 -39.85 -5.77
C GLN A 136 -0.01 -40.57 -5.44
N LYS A 137 -0.42 -40.59 -4.16
CA LYS A 137 -1.65 -41.25 -3.69
C LYS A 137 -2.91 -40.40 -3.82
N CYS A 138 -2.77 -39.11 -4.15
CA CYS A 138 -3.90 -38.22 -4.29
C CYS A 138 -4.58 -38.45 -5.64
N GLU A 139 -5.88 -38.78 -5.62
CA GLU A 139 -6.69 -39.02 -6.82
C GLU A 139 -6.63 -37.83 -7.79
N LEU A 140 -6.67 -38.12 -9.10
CA LEU A 140 -6.56 -37.13 -10.18
C LEU A 140 -7.62 -36.02 -10.07
N GLY A 141 -8.82 -36.36 -9.58
CA GLY A 141 -9.90 -35.39 -9.33
C GLY A 141 -9.57 -34.36 -8.23
N ASN A 142 -8.87 -34.77 -7.17
CA ASN A 142 -8.46 -33.87 -6.11
C ASN A 142 -7.34 -32.91 -6.56
N ARG A 143 -6.45 -33.37 -7.45
CA ARG A 143 -5.41 -32.52 -8.04
C ARG A 143 -6.01 -31.41 -8.92
N ALA A 144 -6.99 -31.75 -9.76
CA ALA A 144 -7.66 -30.78 -10.62
C ALA A 144 -8.46 -29.74 -9.81
N LYS A 145 -9.22 -30.18 -8.81
CA LYS A 145 -9.96 -29.28 -7.91
C LYS A 145 -9.03 -28.34 -7.15
N SER A 146 -7.89 -28.83 -6.66
CA SER A 146 -6.89 -28.00 -5.97
C SER A 146 -6.25 -26.97 -6.89
N LEU A 147 -5.98 -27.32 -8.15
CA LEU A 147 -5.41 -26.39 -9.13
C LEU A 147 -6.37 -25.25 -9.45
N VAL A 148 -7.65 -25.55 -9.69
CA VAL A 148 -8.67 -24.54 -9.96
C VAL A 148 -8.86 -23.62 -8.75
N SER A 149 -8.94 -24.18 -7.54
CA SER A 149 -9.01 -23.40 -6.31
C SER A 149 -7.78 -22.50 -6.13
N PHE A 150 -6.59 -23.01 -6.42
CA PHE A 150 -5.34 -22.25 -6.37
C PHE A 150 -5.36 -21.06 -7.35
N ILE A 151 -5.69 -21.27 -8.62
CA ILE A 151 -5.72 -20.19 -9.62
C ILE A 151 -6.69 -19.09 -9.20
N CYS A 152 -7.89 -19.45 -8.75
CA CYS A 152 -8.88 -18.49 -8.27
C CYS A 152 -8.38 -17.72 -7.03
N ALA A 153 -7.85 -18.42 -6.03
CA ALA A 153 -7.34 -17.81 -4.80
C ALA A 153 -6.14 -16.89 -5.07
N THR A 154 -5.18 -17.33 -5.88
CA THR A 154 -4.00 -16.55 -6.26
C THR A 154 -4.40 -15.30 -7.04
N THR A 155 -5.37 -15.38 -7.94
CA THR A 155 -5.84 -14.20 -8.70
C THR A 155 -6.41 -13.14 -7.77
N VAL A 156 -7.29 -13.52 -6.84
CA VAL A 156 -7.87 -12.59 -5.85
C VAL A 156 -6.79 -12.03 -4.94
N LEU A 157 -5.85 -12.86 -4.49
CA LEU A 157 -4.75 -12.44 -3.63
C LEU A 157 -3.81 -11.45 -4.34
N CYS A 158 -3.50 -11.67 -5.63
CA CYS A 158 -2.71 -10.74 -6.44
C CYS A 158 -3.41 -9.37 -6.56
N LEU A 159 -4.73 -9.35 -6.79
CA LEU A 159 -5.49 -8.10 -6.83
C LEU A 159 -5.46 -7.36 -5.49
N LEU A 160 -5.55 -8.10 -4.38
CA LEU A 160 -5.48 -7.55 -3.02
C LEU A 160 -4.10 -7.00 -2.65
N ILE A 161 -3.02 -7.54 -3.22
CA ILE A 161 -1.64 -7.11 -2.94
C ILE A 161 -1.16 -6.01 -3.90
N ALA A 162 -1.68 -5.98 -5.14
CA ALA A 162 -1.24 -5.03 -6.16
C ALA A 162 -1.42 -3.58 -5.72
N ALA A 163 -2.57 -3.23 -5.12
CA ALA A 163 -2.82 -1.87 -4.68
C ALA A 163 -1.94 -1.44 -3.49
N PRO A 164 -1.74 -2.26 -2.43
CA PRO A 164 -0.72 -2.02 -1.40
C PRO A 164 0.70 -1.85 -1.93
N VAL A 165 1.13 -2.69 -2.88
CA VAL A 165 2.44 -2.58 -3.51
C VAL A 165 2.56 -1.26 -4.27
N GLY A 166 1.54 -0.90 -5.06
CA GLY A 166 1.49 0.38 -5.77
C GLY A 166 1.59 1.58 -4.82
N SER A 167 0.84 1.55 -3.72
CA SER A 167 0.88 2.61 -2.70
C SER A 167 2.27 2.74 -2.08
N VAL A 168 2.94 1.62 -1.79
CA VAL A 168 4.31 1.65 -1.28
C VAL A 168 5.28 2.20 -2.32
N ILE A 169 5.24 1.74 -3.57
CA ILE A 169 6.16 2.18 -4.62
C ILE A 169 6.09 3.71 -4.81
N LEU A 170 4.87 4.27 -4.84
CA LEU A 170 4.66 5.71 -5.01
C LEU A 170 4.91 6.50 -3.72
N GLY A 171 4.41 6.01 -2.58
CA GLY A 171 4.41 6.73 -1.32
C GLY A 171 5.67 6.56 -0.46
N TYR A 172 6.51 5.56 -0.71
CA TYR A 172 7.69 5.27 0.13
C TYR A 172 8.67 6.44 0.17
N LYS A 173 8.87 7.12 -0.97
CA LYS A 173 9.79 8.27 -1.02
C LYS A 173 9.31 9.42 -0.12
N TYR A 174 8.02 9.72 -0.17
CA TYR A 174 7.38 10.76 0.61
C TYR A 174 7.26 10.41 2.11
N ALA A 175 7.16 9.11 2.44
CA ALA A 175 6.99 8.65 3.82
C ALA A 175 8.30 8.39 4.58
N PHE A 176 9.38 7.97 3.90
CA PHE A 176 10.59 7.44 4.55
C PHE A 176 11.92 7.97 4.01
N LYS A 177 11.99 8.48 2.78
CA LYS A 177 13.27 8.86 2.14
C LYS A 177 13.63 10.35 2.26
N GLY A 178 12.83 11.13 2.99
CA GLY A 178 13.20 12.47 3.44
C GLY A 178 12.87 13.59 2.44
N CYS A 179 11.58 13.85 2.22
CA CYS A 179 11.14 15.25 2.22
C CYS A 179 11.05 15.67 3.70
N GLU A 180 11.62 16.80 4.11
CA GLU A 180 11.62 17.22 5.54
C GLU A 180 10.20 17.31 6.12
N SER A 181 9.19 17.45 5.26
CA SER A 181 7.84 17.01 5.53
C SER A 181 7.15 16.53 4.24
N ALA A 182 6.25 15.55 4.33
CA ALA A 182 5.33 15.24 3.21
C ALA A 182 4.50 16.48 2.85
N LEU A 183 4.32 17.39 3.81
CA LEU A 183 3.81 18.74 3.61
C LEU A 183 4.72 19.59 2.74
N ASP A 184 6.03 19.68 2.90
CA ASP A 184 6.83 20.59 2.07
C ASP A 184 6.80 20.16 0.61
N CYS A 185 6.75 18.86 0.34
CA CYS A 185 6.58 18.33 -1.02
C CYS A 185 5.14 18.44 -1.55
N ILE A 186 4.14 18.72 -0.71
CA ILE A 186 2.73 18.92 -1.11
C ILE A 186 2.37 20.42 -1.11
N ALA A 187 2.72 21.17 -0.08
CA ALA A 187 2.45 22.59 0.14
C ALA A 187 3.28 23.52 -0.76
N VAL A 188 4.49 23.12 -1.20
CA VAL A 188 5.27 23.93 -2.17
C VAL A 188 4.62 23.92 -3.57
N ASP A 189 3.98 22.81 -3.99
CA ASP A 189 3.24 22.75 -5.27
C ASP A 189 1.73 23.00 -5.11
N ALA A 190 1.08 22.56 -4.03
CA ALA A 190 -0.36 22.71 -3.83
C ALA A 190 -0.78 24.15 -3.49
N LYS A 191 0.03 24.97 -2.78
CA LYS A 191 -0.28 26.42 -2.66
C LYS A 191 -0.22 27.14 -4.02
N SER A 192 0.50 26.58 -4.99
CA SER A 192 0.63 27.12 -6.35
C SER A 192 -0.50 26.63 -7.27
N CYS A 193 -1.05 25.43 -7.05
CA CYS A 193 -2.12 24.84 -7.87
C CYS A 193 -3.55 24.92 -7.29
N LEU A 194 -3.74 25.15 -5.98
CA LEU A 194 -5.07 25.35 -5.35
C LEU A 194 -5.50 26.82 -5.24
N LYS A 195 -4.97 27.70 -6.11
CA LYS A 195 -5.64 28.97 -6.41
C LYS A 195 -6.69 28.73 -7.50
N ILE A 196 -7.90 28.40 -7.09
CA ILE A 196 -9.11 28.68 -7.87
C ILE A 196 -9.57 30.08 -7.52
#